data_AF-A0A101NDN2-F1
#
_entry.id   AF-A0A101NDN2-F1
#
_cell.length_a   1.000
_cell.length_b   1.000
_cell.length_c   1.000
_cell.angle_alpha   90.00
_cell.angle_beta   90.00
_cell.angle_gamma   90.00
#
_symmetry.space_group_name_H-M   'P 1'
#
loop_
_entity.id
_entity.type
_entity.pdbx_description
1 polymer ?
#
loop_
_entity_poly.entity_id
_entity_poly.type
_entity_poly.pdbx_seq_one_letter_code
_entity_poly.pdbx_strand_id
1 'polypeptide(L)'
;MNSTHAAEVTWTGVAVSCAVANTVLHTLLIPEHLEEMFYIGLLFAVGSAVMLVVAVALVVRKRPLAAWLTGVLVSLGMIVGFALSRTVGLPGGYYEDTWDAPYGPLSLLVEGLFVVAFLAWFSYRTAQVPEPRPTARLSTRQ
;
A
#
# COMPACT_ATOMS: atom_id res chain seq x y z
N MET A 1 -24.26 -13.90 3.17
CA MET A 1 -23.05 -13.32 2.55
C MET A 1 -22.26 -14.44 1.91
N ASN A 2 -21.90 -14.31 0.62
CA ASN A 2 -21.04 -15.29 -0.04
C ASN A 2 -19.61 -15.13 0.51
N SER A 3 -18.88 -16.22 0.74
CA SER A 3 -17.52 -16.17 1.33
C SER A 3 -16.53 -15.30 0.53
N THR A 4 -16.79 -15.15 -0.77
CA THR A 4 -16.05 -14.28 -1.69
C THR A 4 -16.15 -12.80 -1.33
N HIS A 5 -17.37 -12.33 -1.10
CA HIS A 5 -17.63 -10.95 -0.73
C HIS A 5 -17.09 -10.63 0.67
N ALA A 6 -17.12 -11.61 1.59
CA ALA A 6 -16.57 -11.44 2.93
C ALA A 6 -15.05 -11.26 2.90
N ALA A 7 -14.32 -12.13 2.19
CA ALA A 7 -12.86 -12.03 2.07
C ALA A 7 -12.43 -10.71 1.42
N GLU A 8 -13.13 -10.28 0.37
CA GLU A 8 -12.84 -9.02 -0.31
C GLU A 8 -13.02 -7.81 0.60
N VAL A 9 -14.13 -7.76 1.36
CA VAL A 9 -14.39 -6.71 2.34
C VAL A 9 -13.33 -6.71 3.44
N THR A 10 -12.94 -7.88 3.94
CA THR A 10 -11.90 -7.99 4.97
C THR A 10 -10.57 -7.42 4.51
N TRP A 11 -10.05 -7.84 3.35
CA TRP A 11 -8.75 -7.35 2.87
C TRP A 11 -8.77 -5.87 2.51
N THR A 12 -9.88 -5.39 1.95
CA THR A 12 -10.06 -3.96 1.68
C THR A 12 -10.10 -3.17 2.99
N GLY A 13 -10.81 -3.66 4.02
CA GLY A 13 -10.87 -3.04 5.34
C GLY A 13 -9.50 -2.98 6.04
N VAL A 14 -8.70 -4.05 5.95
CA VAL A 14 -7.31 -4.07 6.43
C VAL A 14 -6.49 -3.00 5.69
N ALA A 15 -6.54 -2.97 4.36
CA ALA A 15 -5.77 -2.00 3.59
C ALA A 15 -6.17 -0.55 3.85
N VAL A 16 -7.46 -0.25 4.00
CA VAL A 16 -7.94 1.09 4.39
C VAL A 16 -7.41 1.47 5.78
N SER A 17 -7.45 0.54 6.74
CA SER A 17 -6.93 0.78 8.09
C SER A 17 -5.44 1.06 8.07
N CYS A 18 -4.68 0.28 7.30
CA CYS A 18 -3.25 0.50 7.10
C CYS A 18 -2.97 1.85 6.41
N ALA A 19 -3.74 2.22 5.38
CA ALA A 19 -3.55 3.49 4.68
C ALA A 19 -3.81 4.70 5.58
N VAL A 20 -4.83 4.64 6.44
CA VAL A 20 -5.12 5.68 7.43
C VAL A 20 -4.01 5.72 8.50
N ALA A 21 -3.61 4.58 9.05
CA ALA A 21 -2.53 4.52 10.02
C ALA A 21 -1.21 5.08 9.45
N ASN A 22 -0.88 4.75 8.20
CA ASN A 22 0.27 5.28 7.51
C ASN A 22 0.20 6.81 7.39
N THR A 23 -0.95 7.34 6.94
CA THR A 23 -1.20 8.78 6.83
C THR A 23 -0.94 9.48 8.17
N VAL A 24 -1.48 8.94 9.27
CA VAL A 24 -1.30 9.52 10.60
C VAL A 24 0.18 9.49 11.02
N LEU A 25 0.83 8.33 10.96
CA LEU A 25 2.22 8.15 11.37
C LEU A 25 3.15 9.11 10.62
N HIS A 26 3.01 9.20 9.30
CA HIS A 26 3.89 10.02 8.48
C HIS A 26 3.59 11.51 8.62
N THR A 27 2.31 11.89 8.79
CA THR A 27 1.95 13.30 9.00
C THR A 27 2.53 13.86 10.28
N LEU A 28 2.61 13.06 11.35
CA LEU A 28 3.20 13.47 12.62
C LEU A 28 4.71 13.76 12.51
N LEU A 29 5.40 13.13 11.56
CA LEU A 29 6.84 13.28 11.36
C LEU A 29 7.21 14.43 10.41
N ILE A 30 6.24 15.00 9.69
CA ILE A 30 6.48 16.07 8.70
C ILE A 30 7.24 17.27 9.30
N PRO A 31 6.83 17.87 10.44
CA PRO A 31 7.47 19.10 10.92
C PRO A 31 8.95 18.91 11.21
N GLU A 32 9.29 17.83 11.91
CA GLU A 32 10.67 17.45 12.25
C GLU A 32 11.51 17.28 10.98
N HIS A 33 11.01 16.51 10.01
CA HIS A 33 11.77 16.23 8.78
C HIS A 33 11.83 17.45 7.84
N LEU A 34 10.88 18.39 7.90
CA LEU A 34 10.97 19.65 7.15
C LEU A 34 12.06 20.56 7.70
N GLU A 35 12.26 20.57 9.01
CA GLU A 35 13.32 21.34 9.68
C GLU A 35 14.70 20.71 9.44
N GLU A 36 14.78 19.38 9.46
CA GLU A 36 16.03 18.67 9.24
C GLU A 36 16.45 18.66 7.76
N MET A 37 15.56 18.18 6.87
CA MET A 37 15.80 18.08 5.44
C MET A 37 14.49 18.28 4.65
N PHE A 38 14.28 19.50 4.15
CA PHE A 38 13.05 19.92 3.47
C PHE A 38 12.47 18.89 2.48
N TYR A 39 13.31 18.29 1.62
CA TYR A 39 12.82 17.34 0.62
C TYR A 39 12.30 16.05 1.26
N ILE A 40 12.86 15.60 2.39
CA ILE A 40 12.36 14.45 3.14
C ILE A 40 11.00 14.78 3.73
N GLY A 41 10.88 15.92 4.44
CA GLY A 41 9.58 16.35 4.96
C GLY A 41 8.50 16.49 3.87
N LEU A 42 8.88 16.96 2.67
CA LEU A 42 7.98 17.00 1.51
C LEU A 42 7.57 15.61 1.03
N LEU A 43 8.49 14.64 0.99
CA LEU A 43 8.18 13.25 0.65
C LEU A 43 7.19 12.63 1.65
N PHE A 44 7.37 12.86 2.95
CA PHE A 44 6.42 12.44 3.99
C PHE A 44 5.03 13.08 3.80
N ALA A 45 4.99 14.38 3.48
CA ALA A 45 3.73 15.10 3.23
C ALA A 45 3.00 14.57 1.98
N VAL A 46 3.71 14.40 0.87
CA VAL A 46 3.14 13.87 -0.37
C VAL A 46 2.70 12.43 -0.19
N GLY A 47 3.53 11.58 0.42
CA GLY A 47 3.20 10.19 0.73
C GLY A 47 1.93 10.08 1.59
N SER A 48 1.83 10.88 2.65
CA SER A 48 0.64 10.93 3.52
C SER A 48 -0.62 11.37 2.76
N ALA A 49 -0.53 12.43 1.95
CA ALA A 49 -1.66 12.90 1.15
C ALA A 49 -2.12 11.84 0.13
N VAL A 50 -1.17 11.17 -0.53
CA VAL A 50 -1.49 10.09 -1.48
C VAL A 50 -2.11 8.90 -0.76
N MET A 51 -1.60 8.49 0.39
CA MET A 51 -2.18 7.37 1.16
C MET A 51 -3.59 7.68 1.68
N LEU A 52 -3.88 8.93 2.02
CA LEU A 52 -5.25 9.35 2.35
C LEU A 52 -6.18 9.23 1.13
N VAL A 53 -5.73 9.67 -0.04
CA VAL A 53 -6.48 9.51 -1.30
C VAL A 53 -6.68 8.03 -1.63
N VAL A 54 -5.67 7.18 -1.41
CA VAL A 54 -5.77 5.72 -1.57
C VAL A 54 -6.84 5.15 -0.65
N ALA A 55 -6.85 5.51 0.65
CA ALA A 55 -7.85 5.06 1.60
C ALA A 55 -9.27 5.38 1.13
N VAL A 56 -9.52 6.62 0.69
CA VAL A 56 -10.83 7.04 0.16
C VAL A 56 -11.16 6.30 -1.13
N ALA A 57 -10.20 6.15 -2.04
CA ALA A 57 -10.42 5.50 -3.33
C ALA A 57 -10.72 3.99 -3.20
N LEU A 58 -10.10 3.31 -2.23
CA LEU A 58 -10.39 1.90 -1.91
C LEU A 58 -11.85 1.69 -1.48
N VAL A 59 -12.45 2.67 -0.80
CA VAL A 59 -13.85 2.61 -0.35
C VAL A 59 -14.83 3.01 -1.46
N VAL A 60 -14.52 4.07 -2.20
CA VAL A 60 -15.50 4.71 -3.11
C VAL A 60 -15.48 4.11 -4.53
N ARG A 61 -14.35 3.58 -5.00
CA ARG A 61 -14.21 3.14 -6.39
C ARG A 61 -14.66 1.68 -6.57
N LYS A 62 -15.53 1.44 -7.56
CA LYS A 62 -15.95 0.09 -7.97
C LYS A 62 -14.80 -0.79 -8.52
N ARG A 63 -13.77 -0.16 -9.08
CA ARG A 63 -12.57 -0.83 -9.61
C ARG A 63 -11.33 -0.26 -8.92
N PRO A 64 -10.99 -0.74 -7.71
CA PRO A 64 -9.97 -0.11 -6.87
C PRO A 64 -8.52 -0.47 -7.26
N LEU A 65 -8.28 -1.18 -8.36
CA LEU A 65 -6.94 -1.67 -8.73
C LEU A 65 -5.90 -0.54 -8.80
N ALA A 66 -6.25 0.62 -9.35
CA ALA A 66 -5.33 1.76 -9.39
C ALA A 66 -4.97 2.25 -7.99
N ALA A 67 -5.94 2.32 -7.06
CA ALA A 67 -5.70 2.72 -5.68
C ALA A 67 -4.81 1.71 -4.95
N TRP A 68 -5.02 0.42 -5.18
CA TRP A 68 -4.16 -0.65 -4.67
C TRP A 68 -2.72 -0.52 -5.14
N LEU A 69 -2.50 -0.36 -6.45
CA LEU A 69 -1.16 -0.23 -7.02
C LEU A 69 -0.46 1.05 -6.54
N THR A 70 -1.18 2.16 -6.47
CA THR A 70 -0.65 3.42 -5.90
C THR A 70 -0.24 3.24 -4.45
N GLY A 71 -1.08 2.61 -3.62
CA GLY A 71 -0.76 2.36 -2.21
C GLY A 71 0.47 1.46 -2.06
N VAL A 72 0.58 0.39 -2.84
CA VAL A 72 1.76 -0.50 -2.84
C VAL A 72 3.02 0.27 -3.24
N LEU A 73 2.94 1.09 -4.28
CA LEU A 73 4.08 1.88 -4.74
C LEU A 73 4.57 2.84 -3.64
N VAL A 74 3.65 3.52 -2.96
CA VAL A 74 3.98 4.44 -1.88
C VAL A 74 4.53 3.68 -0.67
N SER A 75 3.89 2.60 -0.23
CA SER A 75 4.39 1.75 0.88
C SER A 75 5.77 1.17 0.60
N LEU A 76 6.02 0.63 -0.59
CA LEU A 76 7.35 0.13 -0.95
C LEU A 76 8.37 1.26 -1.03
N GLY A 77 7.98 2.43 -1.54
CA GLY A 77 8.83 3.62 -1.56
C GLY A 77 9.26 4.05 -0.15
N MET A 78 8.34 4.02 0.82
CA MET A 78 8.62 4.37 2.21
C MET A 78 9.49 3.31 2.90
N ILE A 79 9.22 2.02 2.70
CA ILE A 79 10.07 0.92 3.20
C ILE A 79 11.50 1.05 2.66
N VAL A 80 11.64 1.28 1.34
CA VAL A 80 12.95 1.44 0.69
C VAL A 80 13.64 2.72 1.18
N GLY A 81 12.92 3.83 1.29
CA GLY A 81 13.46 5.09 1.83
C GLY A 81 13.96 4.93 3.26
N PHE A 82 13.18 4.27 4.12
CA PHE A 82 13.56 3.93 5.49
C PHE A 82 14.83 3.08 5.51
N ALA A 83 14.88 2.00 4.73
CA ALA A 83 16.06 1.14 4.66
C ALA A 83 17.31 1.87 4.14
N LEU A 84 17.17 2.69 3.08
CA LEU A 84 18.29 3.44 2.51
C LEU A 84 18.83 4.49 3.48
N SER A 85 17.94 5.26 4.13
CA SER A 85 18.35 6.27 5.13
C SER A 85 19.19 5.68 6.28
N ARG A 86 19.01 4.38 6.57
CA ARG A 86 19.69 3.66 7.68
C ARG A 86 20.82 2.75 7.26
N THR A 87 21.17 2.73 5.96
CA THR A 87 22.23 1.85 5.45
C THR A 87 23.28 2.63 4.67
N VAL A 88 22.88 3.29 3.59
CA VAL A 88 23.77 4.05 2.70
C VAL A 88 23.52 5.56 2.75
N GLY A 89 22.43 5.97 3.40
CA GLY A 89 21.94 7.35 3.41
C GLY A 89 21.12 7.68 2.17
N LEU A 90 20.48 8.85 2.21
CA LEU A 90 19.72 9.44 1.12
C LEU A 90 20.46 10.68 0.57
N PRO A 91 20.07 11.18 -0.63
CA PRO A 91 20.68 12.38 -1.20
C PRO A 91 20.73 13.57 -0.24
N GLY A 92 21.74 14.44 -0.38
CA GLY A 92 21.92 15.56 0.53
C GLY A 92 22.51 15.18 1.89
N GLY A 93 22.97 13.94 2.06
CA GLY A 93 23.66 13.48 3.27
C GLY A 93 22.71 13.09 4.41
N TYR A 94 21.42 12.92 4.14
CA TYR A 94 20.45 12.49 5.12
C TYR A 94 20.71 11.03 5.51
N TYR A 95 20.94 10.79 6.80
CA TYR A 95 21.28 9.48 7.33
C TYR A 95 20.77 9.36 8.77
N GLU A 96 20.12 8.23 9.07
CA GLU A 96 19.58 7.93 10.39
C GLU A 96 20.26 6.67 10.92
N ASP A 97 20.84 6.73 12.11
CA ASP A 97 21.51 5.57 12.73
C ASP A 97 20.58 4.76 13.64
N THR A 98 19.41 5.31 13.99
CA THR A 98 18.41 4.64 14.83
C THR A 98 17.15 4.25 14.05
N TRP A 99 16.30 3.43 14.69
CA TRP A 99 15.02 3.00 14.12
C TRP A 99 13.85 3.88 14.57
N ASP A 100 14.09 4.88 15.43
CA ASP A 100 13.09 5.85 15.91
C ASP A 100 11.81 5.20 16.44
N ALA A 101 11.99 4.35 17.45
CA ALA A 101 10.87 3.70 18.12
C ALA A 101 9.98 4.73 18.85
N PRO A 102 8.64 4.63 18.75
CA PRO A 102 7.91 3.53 18.13
C PRO A 102 7.59 3.73 16.64
N TYR A 103 7.79 4.92 16.09
CA TYR A 103 7.23 5.32 14.80
C TYR A 103 7.82 4.55 13.62
N GLY A 104 9.15 4.34 13.56
CA GLY A 104 9.79 3.62 12.46
C GLY A 104 9.34 2.15 12.33
N PRO A 105 9.40 1.33 13.40
CA PRO A 105 8.89 -0.04 13.33
C PRO A 105 7.39 -0.12 13.05
N LEU A 106 6.59 0.81 13.59
CA LEU A 106 5.15 0.85 13.34
C LEU A 106 4.82 1.22 11.89
N SER A 107 5.55 2.15 11.27
CA SER A 107 5.33 2.50 9.85
C SER A 107 5.61 1.30 8.95
N LEU A 108 6.76 0.62 9.15
CA LEU A 108 7.12 -0.58 8.40
C LEU A 108 6.08 -1.70 8.55
N LEU A 109 5.56 -1.91 9.77
CA LEU A 109 4.51 -2.90 10.01
C LEU A 109 3.26 -2.57 9.20
N VAL A 110 2.80 -1.32 9.25
CA VAL A 110 1.60 -0.86 8.56
C VAL A 110 1.75 -0.94 7.04
N GLU A 111 2.91 -0.55 6.51
CA GLU A 111 3.25 -0.62 5.09
C GLU A 111 3.33 -2.07 4.60
N GLY A 112 4.00 -2.94 5.36
CA GLY A 112 4.09 -4.36 5.08
C GLY A 112 2.73 -5.03 5.06
N LEU A 113 1.87 -4.72 6.06
CA LEU A 113 0.49 -5.21 6.10
C LEU A 113 -0.35 -4.73 4.91
N PHE A 114 -0.16 -3.49 4.46
CA PHE A 114 -0.82 -2.99 3.26
C PHE A 114 -0.43 -3.80 2.01
N VAL A 115 0.86 -4.05 1.83
CA VAL A 115 1.37 -4.87 0.69
C VAL A 115 0.85 -6.30 0.76
N VAL A 116 0.84 -6.92 1.94
CA VAL A 116 0.28 -8.27 2.13
C VAL A 116 -1.22 -8.29 1.82
N ALA A 117 -1.98 -7.30 2.29
CA ALA A 117 -3.41 -7.18 1.99
C ALA A 117 -3.67 -7.04 0.48
N PHE A 118 -2.83 -6.29 -0.24
CA PHE A 118 -2.90 -6.20 -1.70
C PHE A 118 -2.67 -7.57 -2.36
N LEU A 119 -1.60 -8.28 -1.98
CA LEU A 119 -1.27 -9.57 -2.57
C LEU A 119 -2.38 -10.60 -2.32
N ALA A 120 -2.95 -10.61 -1.11
CA ALA A 120 -4.07 -11.48 -0.75
C ALA A 120 -5.33 -11.13 -1.57
N TRP A 121 -5.69 -9.85 -1.65
CA TRP A 121 -6.82 -9.37 -2.45
C TRP A 121 -6.65 -9.69 -3.94
N PHE A 122 -5.46 -9.44 -4.50
CA PHE A 122 -5.16 -9.66 -5.91
C PHE A 122 -5.19 -11.15 -6.27
N SER A 123 -4.57 -12.00 -5.45
CA SER A 123 -4.58 -13.45 -5.63
C SER A 123 -5.99 -14.04 -5.56
N TYR A 124 -6.83 -13.51 -4.66
CA TYR A 124 -8.21 -13.92 -4.55
C TYR A 124 -9.04 -13.51 -5.78
N ARG A 125 -8.85 -12.27 -6.27
CA ARG A 125 -9.53 -11.74 -7.46
C ARG A 125 -9.17 -12.51 -8.73
N THR A 126 -7.91 -12.91 -8.90
CA THR A 126 -7.47 -13.66 -10.09
C THR A 126 -7.94 -15.12 -10.09
N ALA A 127 -7.94 -15.79 -8.93
CA ALA A 127 -8.43 -17.17 -8.80
C ALA A 127 -9.93 -17.33 -9.11
N GLN A 128 -10.69 -16.23 -9.08
CA GLN A 128 -12.14 -16.22 -9.31
C GLN A 128 -12.53 -15.87 -10.75
N VAL A 129 -11.56 -15.55 -11.64
CA VAL A 129 -11.85 -15.35 -13.06
C VAL A 129 -12.21 -16.71 -13.67
N PRO A 130 -13.46 -16.92 -14.13
CA PRO A 130 -13.87 -18.23 -14.65
C PRO A 130 -13.03 -18.60 -15.88
N GLU A 131 -12.52 -19.84 -15.92
CA GLU A 131 -11.92 -20.43 -17.12
C GLU A 131 -12.86 -20.22 -18.32
N PRO A 132 -12.35 -19.79 -19.49
CA PRO A 132 -13.14 -19.72 -20.71
C PRO A 132 -13.76 -21.10 -20.95
N ARG A 133 -15.09 -21.19 -20.82
CA ARG A 133 -15.82 -22.45 -21.03
C ARG A 133 -15.37 -22.98 -22.40
N PRO A 134 -14.76 -24.18 -22.50
CA PRO A 134 -14.34 -24.73 -23.77
C PRO A 134 -15.57 -24.71 -24.67
N THR A 135 -15.56 -23.87 -25.71
CA THR A 135 -16.60 -23.91 -26.72
C THR A 135 -16.58 -25.33 -27.23
N ALA A 136 -17.59 -26.12 -26.84
CA ALA A 136 -17.82 -27.43 -27.41
C ALA A 136 -17.91 -27.19 -28.91
N ARG A 137 -16.78 -27.44 -29.58
CA ARG A 137 -16.69 -27.42 -31.03
C ARG A 137 -17.63 -28.55 -31.41
N LEU A 138 -18.86 -28.18 -31.76
CA LEU A 138 -19.85 -29.07 -32.34
C LEU A 138 -19.17 -29.62 -33.59
N SER A 139 -18.51 -30.76 -33.43
CA SER A 139 -18.03 -31.61 -34.50
C SER A 139 -19.30 -32.18 -35.13
N THR A 140 -19.89 -31.38 -36.02
CA THR A 140 -20.89 -31.82 -36.97
C THR A 140 -20.32 -33.03 -37.69
N ARG A 141 -20.86 -34.22 -37.38
CA ARG A 141 -20.68 -35.41 -38.20
C ARG A 141 -21.15 -35.07 -39.62
N GLN A 142 -20.29 -35.29 -40.61
CA GLN A 142 -20.68 -35.72 -41.96
C GLN A 142 -19.69 -36.77 -42.43
#